data_AF-A0A2N9N8D0-F1
#
_entry.id   AF-A0A2N9N8D0-F1
#
_cell.length_a   1.000
_cell.length_b   1.000
_cell.length_c   1.000
_cell.angle_alpha   90.00
_cell.angle_beta   90.00
_cell.angle_gamma   90.00
#
_symmetry.space_group_name_H-M   'P 1'
#
loop_
_entity.id
_entity.type
_entity.pdbx_description
1 polymer ?
#
loop_
_entity_poly.entity_id
_entity_poly.type
_entity_poly.pdbx_seq_one_letter_code
_entity_poly.pdbx_strand_id
1 'polypeptide(L)' 'MFLSDGTIKFTFADGKTQDANGTKGQVLYTPAQIHNPENTGDAPFDVIVIELKGGTGK' A
#
# COMPACT_ATOMS: atom_id res chain seq x y z
N MET A 1 -6.93 4.16 -0.05
CA MET A 1 -7.60 4.62 -1.28
C MET A 1 -6.55 5.27 -2.17
N PHE A 2 -6.55 4.94 -3.46
CA PHE A 2 -5.61 5.53 -4.43
C PHE A 2 -6.23 6.76 -5.11
N LEU A 3 -5.49 7.87 -5.17
CA LEU A 3 -5.95 9.14 -5.75
C LEU A 3 -5.48 9.33 -7.21
N SER A 4 -4.44 8.61 -7.60
CA SER A 4 -3.93 8.48 -8.97
C SER A 4 -3.72 7.00 -9.33
N ASP A 5 -3.44 6.71 -10.60
CA ASP A 5 -2.91 5.41 -11.01
C ASP A 5 -1.44 5.30 -10.57
N GLY A 6 -0.94 4.08 -10.38
CA GLY A 6 0.45 3.88 -9.98
C GLY A 6 0.99 2.48 -10.21
N THR A 7 2.32 2.38 -10.33
CA THR A 7 3.06 1.12 -10.32
C THR A 7 3.86 1.07 -9.03
N ILE A 8 3.64 0.03 -8.23
CA ILE A 8 4.15 -0.08 -6.87
C ILE A 8 4.94 -1.37 -6.73
N LYS A 9 6.05 -1.31 -6.01
CA LYS A 9 6.74 -2.48 -5.50
C LYS A 9 6.65 -2.50 -3.98
N PHE A 10 6.19 -3.60 -3.42
CA PHE A 10 6.22 -3.85 -1.98
C PHE A 10 7.44 -4.70 -1.64
N THR A 11 8.15 -4.34 -0.58
CA THR A 11 9.15 -5.21 0.06
C THR A 11 8.64 -5.62 1.44
N PHE A 12 8.66 -6.92 1.73
CA PHE A 12 8.20 -7.48 3.00
C PHE A 12 9.35 -7.73 3.98
N ALA A 13 9.02 -8.05 5.23
CA ALA A 13 10.01 -8.30 6.29
C ALA A 13 11.02 -9.41 5.97
N ASP A 14 10.67 -10.38 5.12
CA ASP A 14 11.57 -11.46 4.67
C ASP A 14 12.41 -11.07 3.44
N GLY A 15 12.32 -9.83 2.99
CA GLY A 15 13.00 -9.32 1.80
C GLY A 15 12.33 -9.72 0.48
N LYS A 16 11.25 -10.50 0.49
CA LYS A 16 10.49 -10.78 -0.74
C LYS A 16 9.82 -9.53 -1.24
N THR A 17 9.65 -9.48 -2.56
CA THR A 17 9.04 -8.35 -3.24
C THR A 17 7.78 -8.75 -3.98
N GLN A 18 6.82 -7.84 -4.07
CA GLN A 18 5.60 -8.00 -4.86
C GLN A 18 5.34 -6.73 -5.67
N ASP A 19 5.18 -6.91 -6.98
CA ASP A 19 4.73 -5.84 -7.87
C ASP A 19 3.20 -5.73 -7.82
N ALA A 20 2.71 -4.50 -7.94
CA ALA A 20 1.29 -4.18 -7.95
C ALA A 20 1.01 -2.96 -8.83
N ASN A 21 -0.20 -2.89 -9.36
CA ASN A 21 -0.73 -1.72 -10.04
C ASN A 21 -1.91 -1.18 -9.25
N GLY A 22 -1.87 0.12 -8.94
CA GLY A 22 -2.96 0.86 -8.34
C GLY A 22 -3.79 1.54 -9.41
N THR A 23 -5.11 1.45 -9.30
CA THR A 23 -6.04 2.23 -10.13
C THR A 23 -6.64 3.37 -9.32
N LYS A 24 -6.77 4.55 -9.92
CA LYS A 24 -7.42 5.71 -9.31
C LYS A 24 -8.82 5.34 -8.80
N GLY A 25 -9.10 5.70 -7.56
CA GLY A 25 -10.36 5.41 -6.87
C GLY A 25 -10.44 4.01 -6.25
N GLN A 26 -9.42 3.16 -6.43
CA GLN A 26 -9.40 1.83 -5.81
C GLN A 26 -9.29 1.94 -4.29
N VAL A 27 -10.10 1.13 -3.60
CA VAL A 27 -10.11 0.99 -2.14
C VAL A 27 -9.81 -0.47 -1.81
N LEU A 28 -8.86 -0.69 -0.91
CA LEU A 28 -8.35 -1.99 -0.51
C LEU A 28 -8.20 -2.03 1.00
N TYR A 29 -8.31 -3.22 1.58
CA TYR A 29 -7.99 -3.51 2.96
C TYR A 29 -6.98 -4.64 3.01
N THR A 30 -5.96 -4.50 3.86
CA THR A 30 -4.99 -5.55 4.17
C THR A 30 -4.90 -5.73 5.68
N PRO A 31 -4.67 -6.95 6.19
CA PRO A 31 -4.27 -7.16 7.57
C PRO A 31 -3.02 -6.36 7.94
N ALA A 32 -2.77 -6.18 9.24
CA ALA A 32 -1.53 -5.58 9.73
C ALA A 32 -0.33 -6.42 9.27
N GLN A 33 0.65 -5.77 8.63
CA GLN A 33 1.82 -6.42 8.06
C GLN A 33 3.00 -5.43 8.00
N ILE A 34 4.23 -5.92 8.14
CA ILE A 34 5.44 -5.11 7.92
C ILE A 34 5.73 -5.08 6.42
N HIS A 35 5.71 -3.89 5.83
CA HIS A 35 5.95 -3.70 4.40
C HIS A 35 6.55 -2.32 4.13
N ASN A 36 7.27 -2.21 3.02
CA ASN A 36 7.79 -0.95 2.48
C ASN A 36 7.30 -0.77 1.04
N PRO A 37 6.35 0.15 0.78
CA PRO A 37 5.91 0.48 -0.57
C PRO A 37 6.89 1.45 -1.24
N GLU A 38 7.20 1.20 -2.50
CA GLU A 38 8.02 2.05 -3.37
C GLU A 38 7.24 2.36 -4.65
N ASN A 39 7.20 3.64 -5.05
CA ASN A 39 6.70 4.04 -6.37
C ASN A 39 7.77 3.75 -7.42
N THR A 40 7.52 2.78 -8.29
CA THR A 40 8.43 2.39 -9.39
C THR A 40 7.95 2.91 -10.75
N GLY A 41 6.86 3.68 -10.77
CA GLY A 41 6.37 4.37 -11.96
C GLY A 41 7.16 5.65 -12.28
N ASP A 42 6.82 6.25 -13.42
CA ASP A 42 7.39 7.50 -13.93
C ASP A 42 6.57 8.75 -13.55
N ALA A 43 5.46 8.56 -12.84
CA ALA A 43 4.56 9.62 -12.37
C ALA A 43 4.39 9.58 -10.83
N PRO A 44 4.07 10.71 -10.18
CA PRO A 44 3.69 10.73 -8.77
C PRO A 44 2.49 9.83 -8.47
N PHE A 45 2.58 9.07 -7.37
CA PHE A 45 1.50 8.20 -6.89
C PHE A 45 0.97 8.70 -5.54
N ASP A 46 -0.28 9.16 -5.52
CA ASP A 46 -0.92 9.76 -4.35
C ASP A 46 -1.90 8.77 -3.69
N VAL A 47 -1.76 8.57 -2.37
CA VAL A 47 -2.53 7.58 -1.61
C VAL A 47 -2.98 8.14 -0.28
N ILE A 48 -4.23 7.83 0.09
CA ILE A 48 -4.71 7.94 1.47
C ILE A 48 -4.60 6.58 2.13
N VAL A 49 -3.72 6.49 3.13
CA VAL A 49 -3.56 5.32 4.01
C VAL A 49 -4.37 5.56 5.29
N ILE A 50 -5.18 4.58 5.66
CA ILE A 50 -5.99 4.62 6.88
C ILE A 50 -5.56 3.43 7.73
N GLU A 51 -4.86 3.73 8.83
CA GLU A 51 -4.45 2.71 9.80
C GLU A 51 -5.42 2.69 10.97
N LEU A 52 -6.08 1.55 11.17
CA LEU A 52 -6.95 1.35 12.32
C LEU A 52 -6.11 1.19 13.57
N LYS A 53 -6.45 1.92 14.64
CA LYS A 53 -5.82 1.76 15.94
C LYS A 53 -6.02 0.31 16.40
N GLY A 54 -4.94 -0.32 16.88
CA GLY A 54 -5.05 -1.62 17.52
C GLY A 54 -5.96 -1.51 18.75
N GLY A 55 -7.12 -2.15 18.71
CA GLY A 55 -7.95 -2.31 19.89
C GLY A 55 -7.29 -3.32 20.81
N THR A 56 -6.91 -2.92 22.02
CA THR A 56 -7.08 -3.84 23.15
C THR A 56 -8.58 -3.99 23.32
N GLY A 57 -9.18 -4.92 22.57
CA GLY A 57 -10.53 -5.36 22.88
C GLY A 57 -10.52 -5.83 24.34
N LYS A 58 -11.05 -5.00 25.23
CA LYS A 58 -11.56 -5.45 26.52
C LYS A 58 -12.99 -5.89 26.29
#